data_AF-A0A6B2SI58-F1
#
_entry.id   AF-A0A6B2SI58-F1
#
_cell.length_a   1.000
_cell.length_b   1.000
_cell.length_c   1.000
_cell.angle_alpha   90.00
_cell.angle_beta   90.00
_cell.angle_gamma   90.00
#
_symmetry.space_group_name_H-M   'P 1'
#
loop_
_entity.id
_entity.type
_entity.pdbx_description
1 polymer ?
#
loop_
_entity_poly.entity_id
_entity_poly.type
_entity_poly.pdbx_seq_one_letter_code
_entity_poly.pdbx_strand_id
1 'polypeptide(L)'
;LAEAGVLDGRRATAHWQWADSFRERFPAVQLEPDVLFVDDGDILTAAGSAAALDLGLHIVRKDFGAEVACSVSRRLVFAAHRDGGQRQFIERPVPTVRDESLAPLLAWARERLGEPVTVTALAARAGVSPATLHRRFRAQL
;
A
#
# COMPACT_ATOMS: atom_id res chain seq x y z
N LEU A 1 20.57 15.62 4.42
CA LEU A 1 20.41 16.18 3.05
C LEU A 1 19.60 17.47 3.10
N ALA A 2 18.30 17.44 3.41
CA ALA A 2 17.48 18.67 3.47
C ALA A 2 18.02 19.73 4.47
N GLU A 3 18.33 19.34 5.71
CA GLU A 3 18.95 20.23 6.71
C GLU A 3 20.30 20.85 6.25
N ALA A 4 20.99 20.20 5.32
CA ALA A 4 22.25 20.71 4.79
C ALA A 4 22.05 21.67 3.60
N GLY A 5 20.80 21.97 3.22
CA GLY A 5 20.43 22.84 2.09
C GLY A 5 20.63 22.22 0.70
N VAL A 6 21.20 21.01 0.60
CA VAL A 6 21.56 20.41 -0.70
C VAL A 6 20.35 19.94 -1.53
N LEU A 7 19.14 19.97 -0.97
CA LEU A 7 17.90 19.59 -1.65
C LEU A 7 17.02 20.78 -2.05
N ASP A 8 17.45 22.02 -1.74
CA ASP A 8 16.62 23.21 -1.99
C ASP A 8 16.38 23.41 -3.49
N GLY A 9 15.10 23.51 -3.88
CA GLY A 9 14.67 23.61 -5.27
C GLY A 9 14.78 22.30 -6.06
N ARG A 10 15.21 21.19 -5.45
CA ARG A 10 15.47 19.92 -6.11
C ARG A 10 14.37 18.89 -5.85
N ARG A 11 14.27 17.93 -6.76
CA ARG A 11 13.37 16.78 -6.62
C ARG A 11 13.97 15.78 -5.63
N ALA A 12 13.15 15.33 -4.69
CA ALA A 12 13.56 14.30 -3.74
C ALA A 12 12.37 13.44 -3.33
N THR A 13 12.64 12.23 -2.85
CA THR A 13 11.65 11.39 -2.18
C THR A 13 12.12 11.00 -0.80
N ALA A 14 11.17 10.63 0.05
CA ALA A 14 11.36 10.11 1.39
C ALA A 14 10.26 9.09 1.69
N HIS A 15 10.42 8.36 2.79
CA HIS A 15 9.40 7.40 3.22
C HIS A 15 8.06 8.11 3.47
N TRP A 16 6.97 7.57 2.92
CA TRP A 16 5.62 8.16 2.97
C TRP A 16 5.19 8.58 4.38
N GLN A 17 5.54 7.79 5.39
CA GLN A 17 5.17 8.04 6.79
C GLN A 17 5.72 9.36 7.35
N TRP A 18 6.77 9.90 6.74
CA TRP A 18 7.40 11.17 7.14
C TRP A 18 7.11 12.31 6.17
N ALA A 19 6.38 12.06 5.08
CA ALA A 19 6.21 13.00 3.97
C ALA A 19 5.64 14.35 4.41
N ASP A 20 4.63 14.35 5.27
CA ASP A 20 3.98 15.58 5.72
C ASP A 20 4.91 16.40 6.62
N SER A 21 5.50 15.77 7.64
CA SER A 21 6.49 16.43 8.50
C SER A 21 7.73 16.94 7.73
N PHE A 22 8.15 16.22 6.68
CA PHE A 22 9.26 16.64 5.83
C PHE A 22 8.88 17.89 5.04
N ARG A 23 7.67 17.92 4.45
CA ARG A 23 7.18 19.04 3.66
C ARG A 23 7.01 20.31 4.50
N GLU A 24 6.56 20.18 5.74
CA GLU A 24 6.46 21.29 6.69
C GLU A 24 7.84 21.88 7.04
N ARG A 25 8.83 21.01 7.28
CA ARG A 25 10.18 21.44 7.67
C ARG A 25 11.02 21.98 6.51
N PHE A 26 10.83 21.42 5.31
CA PHE A 26 11.68 21.72 4.14
C PHE A 26 10.83 22.08 2.92
N PRO A 27 10.07 23.21 2.97
CA PRO A 27 9.15 23.59 1.90
C PRO A 27 9.84 23.96 0.58
N ALA A 28 11.15 24.22 0.62
CA ALA A 28 11.95 24.49 -0.58
C ALA A 28 12.25 23.21 -1.41
N VAL A 29 12.09 22.03 -0.82
CA VAL A 29 12.36 20.75 -1.50
C VAL A 29 11.12 20.32 -2.29
N GLN A 30 11.30 19.92 -3.55
CA GLN A 30 10.22 19.36 -4.37
C GLN A 30 10.03 17.88 -4.01
N LEU A 31 9.31 17.63 -2.91
CA LEU A 31 9.09 16.29 -2.40
C LEU A 31 8.09 15.51 -3.27
N GLU A 32 8.52 14.36 -3.79
CA GLU A 32 7.72 13.35 -4.49
C GLU A 32 7.52 12.12 -3.58
N PRO A 33 6.50 12.11 -2.71
CA PRO A 33 6.34 11.06 -1.68
C PRO A 33 5.79 9.74 -2.23
N ASP A 34 5.35 9.72 -3.49
CA ASP A 34 4.69 8.56 -4.07
C ASP A 34 5.66 7.64 -4.81
N VAL A 35 6.91 8.03 -5.07
CA VAL A 35 7.87 7.24 -5.87
C VAL A 35 8.82 6.41 -5.00
N LEU A 36 9.40 5.33 -5.55
CA LEU A 36 10.39 4.52 -4.83
C LEU A 36 11.71 5.27 -4.69
N PHE A 37 12.18 5.91 -5.76
CA PHE A 37 13.39 6.72 -5.73
C PHE A 37 13.30 7.84 -6.76
N VAL A 38 14.05 8.91 -6.51
CA VAL A 38 14.27 10.01 -7.44
C VAL A 38 15.75 10.01 -7.80
N ASP A 39 16.05 9.98 -9.11
CA ASP A 39 17.35 10.34 -9.66
C ASP A 39 17.25 11.79 -10.18
N ASP A 40 17.93 12.72 -9.51
CA ASP A 40 18.03 14.13 -9.89
C ASP A 40 19.44 14.46 -10.42
N GLY A 41 20.15 13.47 -10.98
CA GLY A 41 21.50 13.62 -11.53
C GLY A 41 22.58 13.24 -10.53
N ASP A 42 23.10 14.22 -9.79
CA ASP A 42 24.18 14.06 -8.80
C ASP A 42 23.67 13.73 -7.38
N ILE A 43 22.37 13.95 -7.12
CA ILE A 43 21.70 13.54 -5.89
C ILE A 43 20.59 12.57 -6.23
N LEU A 44 20.61 11.43 -5.54
CA LEU A 44 19.57 10.42 -5.62
C LEU A 44 19.01 10.17 -4.23
N THR A 45 17.70 10.05 -4.14
CA THR A 45 16.98 9.83 -2.88
C THR A 45 16.02 8.67 -3.02
N ALA A 46 15.79 7.93 -1.93
CA ALA A 46 14.90 6.77 -1.92
C ALA A 46 13.90 6.86 -0.78
N ALA A 47 12.74 6.26 -0.99
CA ALA A 47 11.68 6.09 -0.01
C ALA A 47 12.08 5.28 1.23
N GLY A 48 13.28 4.67 1.24
CA GLY A 48 13.76 3.80 2.30
C GLY A 48 13.33 2.34 2.14
N SER A 49 13.74 1.49 3.08
CA SER A 49 13.46 0.04 3.08
C SER A 49 13.87 -0.62 1.76
N ALA A 50 12.96 -1.36 1.09
CA ALA A 50 13.26 -2.02 -0.17
C ALA A 50 13.58 -1.04 -1.31
N ALA A 51 13.07 0.20 -1.28
CA ALA A 51 13.32 1.18 -2.32
C ALA A 51 14.80 1.63 -2.40
N ALA A 52 15.55 1.47 -1.30
CA ALA A 52 17.00 1.68 -1.33
C ALA A 52 17.73 0.63 -2.17
N LEU A 53 17.22 -0.61 -2.21
CA LEU A 53 17.75 -1.67 -3.09
C LEU A 53 17.39 -1.38 -4.55
N ASP A 54 16.17 -0.91 -4.80
CA ASP A 54 15.74 -0.46 -6.12
C ASP A 54 16.67 0.66 -6.65
N LEU A 55 16.97 1.66 -5.80
CA LEU A 55 17.91 2.74 -6.14
C LEU A 55 19.35 2.21 -6.36
N GLY A 56 19.82 1.29 -5.53
CA GLY A 56 21.14 0.68 -5.70
C GLY A 56 21.27 -0.06 -7.04
N LEU A 57 20.26 -0.82 -7.44
CA LEU A 57 20.23 -1.49 -8.75
C LEU A 57 20.15 -0.50 -9.91
N HIS A 58 19.43 0.63 -9.75
CA HIS A 58 19.41 1.72 -10.72
C HIS A 58 20.80 2.30 -10.95
N ILE A 59 21.56 2.57 -9.89
CA ILE A 59 22.95 3.07 -9.99
C ILE A 59 23.84 2.03 -10.69
N VAL A 60 23.81 0.77 -10.26
CA VAL A 60 24.61 -0.30 -10.88
C VAL A 60 24.30 -0.43 -12.37
N ARG A 61 23.03 -0.30 -12.75
CA ARG A 61 22.61 -0.34 -14.16
C ARG A 61 23.14 0.86 -14.95
N LYS A 62 23.12 2.06 -14.37
CA LYS A 62 23.61 3.30 -15.00
C LYS A 62 25.12 3.23 -15.26
N ASP A 63 25.86 2.69 -14.30
CA ASP A 63 27.33 2.68 -14.35
C ASP A 63 27.91 1.45 -15.09
N PHE A 64 27.27 0.28 -14.97
CA PHE A 64 27.80 -1.01 -15.44
C PHE A 64 26.88 -1.75 -16.41
N GLY A 65 25.74 -1.18 -16.76
CA GLY A 65 24.80 -1.75 -17.71
C GLY A 65 23.85 -2.81 -17.12
N ALA A 66 22.91 -3.23 -17.96
CA ALA A 66 21.79 -4.09 -17.56
C ALA A 66 22.21 -5.50 -17.13
N GLU A 67 23.23 -6.08 -17.75
CA GLU A 67 23.68 -7.45 -17.45
C GLU A 67 24.26 -7.55 -16.02
N VAL A 68 25.09 -6.59 -15.63
CA VAL A 68 25.69 -6.52 -14.30
C VAL A 68 24.60 -6.29 -13.25
N ALA A 69 23.70 -5.33 -13.48
CA ALA A 69 22.56 -5.09 -12.58
C ALA A 69 21.69 -6.34 -12.39
N CYS A 70 21.42 -7.09 -13.45
CA CYS A 70 20.65 -8.33 -13.40
C CYS A 70 21.40 -9.46 -12.66
N SER A 71 22.73 -9.49 -12.76
CA SER A 71 23.57 -10.41 -11.96
C SER A 71 23.50 -10.08 -10.46
N VAL A 72 23.58 -8.80 -10.12
CA VAL A 72 23.47 -8.32 -8.73
C VAL A 72 22.08 -8.61 -8.16
N SER A 73 21.01 -8.33 -8.89
CA SER A 73 19.65 -8.57 -8.41
C SER A 73 19.38 -10.05 -8.10
N ARG A 74 19.89 -10.97 -8.93
CA ARG A 74 19.81 -12.42 -8.68
C ARG A 74 20.52 -12.82 -7.39
N ARG A 75 21.72 -12.26 -7.14
CA ARG A 75 22.46 -12.52 -5.89
C ARG A 75 21.73 -12.01 -4.66
N LEU A 76 21.00 -10.90 -4.79
CA LEU A 76 20.19 -10.32 -3.72
C LEU A 76 18.83 -11.01 -3.55
N VAL A 77 18.49 -11.99 -4.40
CA VAL A 77 17.15 -12.61 -4.45
C VAL A 77 16.06 -11.53 -4.57
N PHE A 78 16.34 -10.52 -5.39
CA PHE A 78 15.50 -9.34 -5.56
C PHE A 78 15.08 -9.20 -7.03
N ALA A 79 13.90 -8.61 -7.27
CA ALA A 79 13.40 -8.41 -8.62
C ALA A 79 14.41 -7.57 -9.43
N ALA A 80 14.68 -7.98 -10.67
CA ALA A 80 15.74 -7.38 -11.48
C ALA A 80 15.46 -5.93 -11.90
N HIS A 81 14.20 -5.52 -11.87
CA HIS A 81 13.81 -4.16 -12.20
C HIS A 81 12.45 -3.82 -11.62
N ARG A 82 12.38 -2.68 -10.93
CA ARG A 82 11.16 -1.95 -10.61
C ARG A 82 11.41 -0.53 -11.07
N ASP A 83 10.51 0.05 -11.87
CA ASP A 83 10.67 1.43 -12.31
C ASP A 83 10.65 2.38 -11.12
N GLY A 84 11.54 3.37 -11.09
CA GLY A 84 11.64 4.31 -9.97
C GLY A 84 10.35 5.09 -9.72
N GLY A 85 9.58 5.36 -10.78
CA GLY A 85 8.24 5.96 -10.71
C GLY A 85 7.13 5.03 -10.22
N GLN A 86 7.44 3.77 -9.88
CA GLN A 86 6.48 2.89 -9.25
C GLN A 86 6.03 3.49 -7.91
N ARG A 87 4.73 3.37 -7.61
CA ARG A 87 4.20 3.89 -6.37
C ARG A 87 4.72 3.15 -5.15
N GLN A 88 4.99 3.87 -4.05
CA GLN A 88 5.19 3.26 -2.73
C GLN A 88 3.94 2.45 -2.35
N PHE A 89 4.11 1.39 -1.56
CA PHE A 89 2.99 0.69 -0.93
C PHE A 89 2.42 1.58 0.16
N ILE A 90 1.57 2.53 -0.24
CA ILE A 90 0.78 3.33 0.67
C ILE A 90 -0.43 2.47 1.03
N GLU A 91 -0.50 2.02 2.28
CA GLU A 91 -1.78 1.59 2.85
C GLU A 91 -2.71 2.81 2.80
N ARG A 92 -3.45 2.98 1.70
CA ARG A 92 -4.65 3.79 1.76
C ARG A 92 -5.51 3.12 2.83
N PRO A 93 -6.00 3.85 3.85
CA PRO A 93 -6.94 3.27 4.79
C PRO A 93 -8.08 2.70 3.95
N VAL A 94 -8.16 1.38 3.91
CA VAL A 94 -9.27 0.67 3.29
C VAL A 94 -10.48 1.22 4.02
N PRO A 95 -11.48 1.80 3.33
CA PRO A 95 -12.71 2.20 3.99
C PRO A 95 -13.13 1.00 4.81
N THR A 96 -13.36 1.16 6.12
CA THR A 96 -13.85 0.07 6.97
C THR A 96 -15.11 -0.47 6.30
N VAL A 97 -14.96 -1.55 5.53
CA VAL A 97 -16.08 -2.28 4.98
C VAL A 97 -16.75 -2.79 6.24
N ARG A 98 -17.90 -2.21 6.59
CA ARG A 98 -18.74 -2.76 7.64
C ARG A 98 -18.86 -4.23 7.31
N ASP A 99 -18.42 -5.09 8.21
CA ASP A 99 -18.40 -6.53 8.00
C ASP A 99 -19.75 -6.99 7.46
N GLU A 100 -19.82 -7.22 6.14
CA GLU A 100 -21.04 -7.66 5.45
C GLU A 100 -21.15 -9.18 5.49
N SER A 101 -20.20 -9.86 6.13
CA SER A 101 -20.16 -11.31 6.24
C SER A 101 -21.41 -11.83 6.94
N LEU A 102 -22.06 -12.81 6.33
CA LEU A 102 -23.15 -13.55 6.96
C LEU A 102 -22.62 -14.61 7.95
N ALA A 103 -21.31 -14.82 8.07
CA ALA A 103 -20.72 -15.89 8.88
C ALA A 103 -21.14 -15.84 10.36
N PRO A 104 -21.15 -14.67 11.06
CA PRO A 104 -21.62 -14.61 12.45
C PRO A 104 -23.12 -14.93 12.58
N LEU A 105 -23.93 -14.50 11.60
CA LEU A 105 -25.37 -14.77 11.58
C LEU A 105 -25.67 -16.25 11.33
N LEU A 106 -24.91 -16.89 10.43
CA LEU A 106 -25.02 -18.32 10.13
C LEU A 106 -24.54 -19.19 11.31
N ALA A 107 -23.48 -18.77 12.01
CA ALA A 107 -23.03 -19.43 13.24
C ALA A 107 -24.14 -19.41 14.30
N TRP A 108 -24.74 -18.24 14.54
CA TRP A 108 -25.86 -18.07 15.46
C TRP A 108 -27.08 -18.94 15.11
N ALA A 109 -27.42 -19.03 13.82
CA ALA A 109 -28.53 -19.85 13.34
C ALA A 109 -28.24 -21.35 13.54
N ARG A 110 -26.99 -21.76 13.34
CA ARG A 110 -26.55 -23.16 13.48
C ARG A 110 -26.62 -23.66 14.92
N GLU A 111 -26.42 -22.78 15.90
CA GLU A 111 -26.60 -23.09 17.33
C GLU A 111 -28.07 -23.26 17.73
N ARG A 112 -29.02 -22.80 16.90
CA ARG A 112 -30.46 -22.73 17.22
C ARG A 112 -31.34 -23.50 16.23
N LEU A 113 -30.79 -24.52 15.58
CA LEU A 113 -31.54 -25.36 14.63
C LEU A 113 -32.73 -26.12 15.27
N GLY A 114 -32.76 -26.23 16.61
CA GLY A 114 -33.89 -26.79 17.36
C GLY A 114 -35.08 -25.83 17.54
N GLU A 115 -34.95 -24.57 17.12
CA GLU A 115 -35.99 -23.54 17.21
C GLU A 115 -36.47 -23.11 15.80
N PRO A 116 -37.69 -22.56 15.66
CA PRO A 116 -38.15 -22.00 14.38
C PRO A 116 -37.34 -20.76 13.98
N VAL A 117 -36.25 -20.95 13.23
CA VAL A 117 -35.45 -19.84 12.68
C VAL A 117 -36.13 -19.31 11.41
N THR A 118 -36.89 -18.22 11.56
CA THR A 118 -37.55 -17.54 10.44
C THR A 118 -36.64 -16.51 9.77
N VAL A 119 -36.89 -16.21 8.50
CA VAL A 119 -36.18 -15.15 7.75
C VAL A 119 -36.33 -13.79 8.45
N THR A 120 -37.48 -13.51 9.05
CA THR A 120 -37.73 -12.29 9.82
C THR A 120 -36.84 -12.21 11.06
N ALA A 121 -36.66 -13.32 11.78
CA ALA A 121 -35.79 -13.38 12.95
C ALA A 121 -34.31 -13.18 12.58
N LEU A 122 -33.86 -13.78 11.48
CA LEU A 122 -32.51 -13.57 10.94
C LEU A 122 -32.28 -12.11 10.52
N ALA A 123 -33.26 -11.49 9.87
CA ALA A 123 -33.18 -10.10 9.43
C ALA A 123 -33.10 -9.13 10.61
N ALA A 124 -33.94 -9.34 11.63
CA ALA A 124 -33.91 -8.58 12.87
C ALA A 124 -32.56 -8.70 13.60
N ARG A 125 -32.00 -9.92 13.68
CA ARG A 125 -30.70 -10.19 14.32
C ARG A 125 -29.54 -9.49 13.59
N ALA A 126 -29.62 -9.42 12.26
CA ALA A 126 -28.64 -8.74 11.41
C ALA A 126 -28.86 -7.22 11.31
N GLY A 127 -29.91 -6.68 11.94
CA GLY A 127 -30.23 -5.24 11.89
C GLY A 127 -30.62 -4.74 10.50
N VAL A 128 -31.19 -5.59 9.65
CA VAL A 128 -31.55 -5.27 8.26
C VAL A 128 -32.96 -5.72 7.91
N SER A 129 -33.50 -5.22 6.79
CA SER A 129 -34.78 -5.71 6.27
C SER A 129 -34.64 -7.11 5.65
N PRO A 130 -35.72 -7.93 5.59
CA PRO A 130 -35.69 -9.23 4.93
C PRO A 130 -35.24 -9.16 3.45
N ALA A 131 -35.63 -8.11 2.73
CA ALA A 131 -35.19 -7.87 1.35
C ALA A 131 -33.68 -7.60 1.25
N THR A 132 -33.11 -6.86 2.22
CA THR A 132 -31.67 -6.59 2.30
C THR A 132 -30.90 -7.85 2.68
N LEU A 133 -31.43 -8.65 3.61
CA LEU A 133 -30.86 -9.94 3.97
C LEU A 133 -30.83 -10.89 2.77
N HIS A 134 -31.93 -10.99 2.03
CA HIS A 134 -32.01 -11.81 0.82
C HIS A 134 -30.99 -11.37 -0.25
N ARG A 135 -30.84 -10.06 -0.46
CA ARG A 135 -29.83 -9.51 -1.38
C ARG A 135 -28.41 -9.88 -0.93
N ARG A 136 -28.11 -9.84 0.37
CA ARG A 136 -26.80 -10.22 0.92
C ARG A 136 -26.50 -11.71 0.75
N PHE A 137 -27.49 -12.58 0.98
CA PHE A 137 -27.35 -14.01 0.70
C PHE A 137 -27.07 -14.28 -0.78
N ARG A 138 -27.74 -13.58 -1.70
CA ARG A 138 -27.50 -13.70 -3.14
C ARG A 138 -26.14 -13.18 -3.62
N ALA A 139 -25.51 -12.29 -2.87
CA ALA A 139 -24.19 -11.75 -3.22
C ALA A 139 -23.02 -12.62 -2.72
N GLN A 140 -23.28 -13.59 -1.83
CA GLN A 140 -22.27 -14.46 -1.22
C GLN A 140 -22.40 -15.94 -1.66
N LEU A 141 -23.34 -16.24 -2.57
CA LEU A 141 -23.51 -17.50 -3.29
C LEU A 141 -23.06 -17.32 -4.75
#